data_AF-K1S0R4-F1
#
_entry.id   AF-K1S0R4-F1
#
_cell.length_a   1.000
_cell.length_b   1.000
_cell.length_c   1.000
_cell.angle_alpha   90.00
_cell.angle_beta   90.00
_cell.angle_gamma   90.00
#
_symmetry.space_group_name_H-M   'P 1'
#
loop_
_entity.id
_entity.type
_entity.pdbx_description
1 polymer ?
#
loop_
_entity_poly.entity_id
_entity_poly.type
_entity_poly.pdbx_seq_one_letter_code
_entity_poly.pdbx_strand_id
1 'polypeptide(L)' 'MESAAIFSVALARRKRAGAVFTALWNVERSNAGLPDTVCMDSDRAIRTAVNAVKILIEQDRKNGI' A
#
# COMPACT_ATOMS: atom_id res chain seq x y z
N MET A 1 5.23 2.13 9.22
CA MET A 1 4.89 3.30 10.08
C MET A 1 5.03 4.64 9.34
N GLU A 2 5.14 4.66 8.01
CA GLU A 2 5.60 5.83 7.25
C GLU A 2 4.46 6.56 6.50
N SER A 3 3.32 5.90 6.31
CA SER A 3 2.24 6.38 5.44
C SER A 3 1.60 7.68 5.92
N ALA A 4 1.43 7.87 7.23
CA ALA A 4 0.85 9.10 7.76
C ALA A 4 1.68 10.34 7.37
N ALA A 5 3.01 10.25 7.49
CA ALA A 5 3.92 11.33 7.09
C ALA A 5 3.89 11.56 5.58
N ILE A 6 3.99 10.49 4.78
CA ILE A 6 3.95 10.58 3.31
C ILE A 6 2.64 11.23 2.83
N PHE A 7 1.49 10.79 3.36
CA PHE A 7 0.19 11.32 2.97
C PHE A 7 0.01 12.77 3.38
N SER A 8 0.49 13.14 4.57
CA SER A 8 0.44 14.53 5.05
C SER A 8 1.24 15.47 4.15
N VAL A 9 2.47 15.07 3.77
CA VAL A 9 3.32 15.86 2.87
C VAL A 9 2.73 15.91 1.46
N ALA A 10 2.22 14.79 0.95
CA ALA A 10 1.58 14.75 -0.37
C ALA A 10 0.37 15.69 -0.44
N LEU A 11 -0.48 15.67 0.59
CA LEU A 11 -1.62 16.59 0.71
C LEU A 11 -1.16 18.05 0.72
N ALA A 12 -0.19 18.41 1.57
CA ALA A 12 0.35 19.76 1.65
C ALA A 12 0.96 20.25 0.33
N ARG A 13 1.51 19.34 -0.48
CA ARG A 13 2.15 19.65 -1.77
C ARG A 13 1.22 19.46 -2.97
N ARG A 14 -0.07 19.16 -2.74
CA ARG A 14 -1.08 18.85 -3.77
C ARG A 14 -0.62 17.73 -4.73
N LYS A 15 -0.02 16.69 -4.17
CA LYS A 15 0.42 15.48 -4.89
C LYS A 15 -0.45 14.30 -4.50
N ARG A 16 -0.54 13.31 -5.41
CA ARG A 16 -1.20 12.02 -5.13
C ARG A 16 -0.23 11.11 -4.38
N ALA A 17 -0.72 10.38 -3.38
CA ALA A 17 0.03 9.34 -2.68
C ALA A 17 -0.91 8.18 -2.31
N GLY A 18 -0.34 6.97 -2.23
CA GLY A 18 -1.02 5.75 -1.81
C GLY A 18 -0.02 4.77 -1.21
N ALA A 19 -0.51 3.72 -0.54
CA ALA A 19 0.34 2.70 0.07
C ALA A 19 -0.32 1.31 -0.04
N VAL A 20 0.52 0.28 -0.15
CA VAL A 20 0.15 -1.13 -0.13
C VAL A 20 0.99 -1.79 0.96
N PHE A 21 0.39 -2.65 1.78
CA PHE A 21 1.05 -3.28 2.91
C PHE A 21 0.90 -4.80 2.84
N THR A 22 1.98 -5.52 3.17
CA THR A 22 1.90 -6.92 3.56
C THR A 22 1.53 -6.98 5.03
N ALA A 23 0.36 -7.53 5.36
CA ALA A 23 0.01 -7.83 6.74
C ALA A 23 0.83 -9.04 7.19
N LEU A 24 1.93 -8.78 7.93
CA LEU A 24 2.83 -9.83 8.38
C LEU A 24 2.17 -10.74 9.43
N TRP A 25 1.40 -10.13 10.33
CA TRP A 25 0.85 -10.78 11.52
C TRP A 25 -0.27 -9.92 12.13
N ASN A 26 -1.20 -10.54 12.87
CA ASN A 26 -2.25 -9.83 13.59
C ASN A 26 -2.25 -10.17 15.09
N VAL A 27 -1.58 -9.33 15.88
CA VAL A 27 -1.46 -9.48 17.33
C VAL A 27 -2.80 -9.69 18.04
N GLU A 28 -3.86 -9.01 17.63
CA GLU A 28 -5.18 -9.14 18.26
C GLU A 28 -5.79 -10.53 18.02
N ARG A 29 -5.58 -11.12 16.84
CA ARG A 29 -6.02 -12.50 16.56
C ARG A 29 -5.26 -13.49 17.41
N SER A 30 -3.95 -13.31 17.52
CA SER A 30 -3.10 -14.16 18.35
C SER A 30 -3.51 -14.09 19.83
N ASN A 31 -3.76 -12.88 20.35
CA ASN A 31 -4.23 -12.69 21.73
C ASN A 31 -5.61 -13.32 21.98
N ALA A 32 -6.48 -13.33 20.98
CA ALA A 32 -7.78 -13.98 21.04
C ALA A 32 -7.74 -15.51 20.84
N GLY A 33 -6.56 -16.11 20.67
CA GLY A 33 -6.41 -17.55 20.40
C GLY A 33 -6.95 -17.98 19.02
N LEU A 34 -7.13 -17.03 18.10
CA LEU A 34 -7.61 -17.30 16.75
C LEU A 34 -6.46 -17.70 15.82
N PRO A 35 -6.72 -18.46 14.74
CA PRO A 35 -5.70 -18.80 13.76
C PRO A 35 -5.06 -17.55 13.17
N ASP A 36 -3.73 -17.48 13.23
CA ASP A 36 -2.96 -16.37 12.72
C ASP A 36 -1.79 -16.87 11.89
N THR A 37 -1.86 -16.63 10.58
CA THR A 37 -0.85 -17.08 9.63
C THR A 37 0.15 -15.96 9.41
N VAL A 38 1.37 -16.16 9.89
CA VAL A 38 2.47 -15.23 9.64
C VAL A 38 2.82 -15.24 8.16
N CYS A 39 2.85 -14.07 7.53
CA CYS A 39 3.16 -13.88 6.12
C CYS A 39 4.44 -13.05 5.99
N MET A 40 5.55 -13.67 5.62
CA MET A 40 6.82 -12.96 5.37
C MET A 40 7.03 -12.62 3.89
N ASP A 41 6.15 -13.10 3.01
CA ASP A 41 6.22 -12.85 1.58
C ASP A 41 5.55 -11.51 1.22
N SER A 42 6.28 -10.69 0.47
CA SER A 42 5.81 -9.38 -0.01
C SER A 42 5.52 -9.34 -1.50
N ASP A 43 5.68 -10.46 -2.24
CA ASP A 43 5.47 -10.53 -3.69
C ASP A 43 4.09 -9.98 -4.10
N ARG A 44 3.03 -10.36 -3.38
CA ARG A 44 1.66 -9.86 -3.65
C ARG A 44 1.54 -8.35 -3.53
N ALA A 45 2.12 -7.76 -2.48
CA ALA A 45 2.08 -6.32 -2.25
C ALA A 45 2.89 -5.57 -3.32
N ILE A 46 4.07 -6.10 -3.67
CA ILE A 46 4.95 -5.53 -4.70
C ILE A 46 4.26 -5.55 -6.06
N ARG A 47 3.71 -6.71 -6.49
CA ARG A 47 2.99 -6.82 -7.76
C ARG A 47 1.80 -5.87 -7.83
N THR A 48 1.07 -5.75 -6.72
CA THR A 48 -0.06 -4.82 -6.63
C THR A 48 0.39 -3.38 -6.82
N ALA A 49 1.45 -2.95 -6.13
CA ALA A 49 2.00 -1.60 -6.25
C ALA A 49 2.50 -1.30 -7.67
N VAL A 50 3.25 -2.23 -8.28
CA VAL A 50 3.76 -2.08 -9.66
C VAL A 50 2.61 -1.96 -10.66
N ASN A 51 1.59 -2.81 -10.55
CA ASN A 51 0.45 -2.76 -11.47
C ASN A 51 -0.41 -1.52 -11.27
N ALA A 52 -0.60 -1.06 -10.03
CA ALA A 52 -1.28 0.20 -9.76
C ALA A 52 -0.57 1.39 -10.43
N VAL A 53 0.77 1.45 -10.35
CA VAL A 53 1.55 2.50 -11.03
C VAL A 53 1.40 2.43 -12.56
N LYS A 54 1.39 1.23 -13.16
CA LYS A 54 1.12 1.07 -14.60
C LYS A 54 -0.24 1.68 -14.99
N ILE A 55 -1.29 1.39 -14.21
CA ILE A 55 -2.63 1.94 -14.43
C ILE A 55 -2.61 3.47 -14.34
N LEU A 56 -1.94 4.03 -13.32
CA LEU A 56 -1.83 5.50 -13.17
C LEU A 56 -1.11 6.14 -14.36
N ILE A 57 -0.02 5.52 -14.85
CA ILE A 57 0.70 6.00 -16.05
C ILE A 57 -0.21 6.00 -17.28
N GLU A 58 -1.00 4.94 -17.49
CA GLU A 58 -1.94 4.87 -18.62
C GLU A 58 -3.06 5.91 -18.52
N GLN A 59 -3.55 6.16 -17.30
CA GLN A 59 -4.55 7.20 -17.04
C GLN A 59 -3.98 8.60 -17.29
N ASP A 60 -2.77 8.88 -16.81
CA ASP A 60 -2.11 10.17 -17.02
C ASP A 60 -1.89 10.43 -18.52
N ARG A 61 -1.42 9.40 -19.27
CA ARG A 61 -1.29 9.45 -20.75
C ARG A 61 -2.62 9.75 -21.45
N LYS A 62 -3.72 9.11 -21.04
CA LYS A 62 -5.06 9.36 -21.61
C LYS A 62 -5.58 10.76 -21.31
N ASN A 63 -5.22 11.30 -20.14
CA ASN A 63 -5.63 12.63 -19.70
C ASN A 63 -4.70 13.75 -20.22
N GLY A 64 -3.65 13.42 -20.96
CA GLY A 64 -2.71 14.39 -21.53
C GLY A 64 -1.82 15.08 -20.49
N ILE A 65 -1.56 14.42 -19.36
CA ILE A 65 -0.70 14.90 -18.27
C ILE A 65 0.65 14.16 -18.31
#